data_AF-A0A920FZI2-F1
#
_entry.id   AF-A0A920FZI2-F1
#
_cell.length_a   1.000
_cell.length_b   1.000
_cell.length_c   1.000
_cell.angle_alpha   90.00
_cell.angle_beta   90.00
_cell.angle_gamma   90.00
#
_symmetry.space_group_name_H-M   'P 1'
#
loop_
_entity.id
_entity.type
_entity.pdbx_description
1 polymer ?
#
loop_
_entity_poly.entity_id
_entity_poly.type
_entity_poly.pdbx_seq_one_letter_code
_entity_poly.pdbx_strand_id
1 'polypeptide(L)'
;MDIIVDIEENKKTGQIMAAGSFSGDVGAGLQLGIKDNNIFGSGNNLDTTFLINDENTRFNISLKHYPIVSSIISNQYTIFNTESDLKNSFGFESEEQGASYSLNFEYNENIDVSSGLSYKHSNRHSPLKSTSSIN
;
A
#
# COMPACT_ATOMS: atom_id res chain seq x y z
N MET A 1 13.35 31.67 -31.14
CA MET A 1 14.23 31.57 -29.95
C MET A 1 13.96 30.20 -29.40
N ASP A 2 14.93 29.31 -29.53
CA ASP A 2 14.77 27.93 -29.12
C ASP A 2 15.44 27.78 -27.76
N ILE A 3 14.74 27.12 -26.84
CA ILE A 3 15.25 26.80 -25.51
C ILE A 3 15.66 25.34 -25.55
N ILE A 4 16.95 25.09 -25.36
CA ILE A 4 17.51 23.74 -25.22
C ILE A 4 17.79 23.52 -23.74
N VAL A 5 17.22 22.45 -23.18
CA VAL A 5 17.43 22.04 -21.80
C VAL A 5 18.10 20.67 -21.82
N ASP A 6 19.35 20.62 -21.38
CA ASP A 6 20.06 19.38 -21.13
C ASP A 6 19.67 18.87 -19.74
N ILE A 7 18.95 17.75 -19.69
CA ILE A 7 18.54 17.10 -18.44
C ILE A 7 19.46 15.91 -18.18
N GLU A 8 20.13 15.92 -17.04
CA GLU A 8 20.86 14.76 -16.54
C GLU A 8 19.88 13.84 -15.79
N GLU A 9 19.40 12.80 -16.47
CA GLU A 9 18.39 11.90 -15.93
C GLU A 9 18.94 11.08 -14.76
N ASN A 10 18.19 11.02 -13.65
CA ASN A 10 18.44 10.06 -12.57
C ASN A 10 18.13 8.64 -13.06
N LYS A 11 19.12 7.98 -13.68
CA LYS A 11 18.99 6.63 -14.28
C LYS A 11 18.53 5.53 -13.31
N LYS A 12 18.59 5.76 -12.00
CA LYS A 12 18.16 4.81 -10.96
C LYS A 12 17.09 5.44 -10.08
N THR A 13 15.83 5.33 -10.50
CA THR A 13 14.65 5.79 -9.75
C THR A 13 14.12 4.76 -8.74
N GLY A 14 14.52 3.51 -8.90
CA GLY A 14 14.19 2.40 -8.03
C GLY A 14 14.90 2.46 -6.67
N GLN A 15 14.16 2.14 -5.61
CA GLN A 15 14.58 2.13 -4.22
C GLN A 15 14.09 0.83 -3.57
N ILE A 16 14.94 0.26 -2.72
CA ILE A 16 14.58 -0.89 -1.87
C ILE A 16 14.70 -0.42 -0.43
N MET A 17 13.71 -0.77 0.38
CA MET A 17 13.61 -0.44 1.79
C MET A 17 13.53 -1.73 2.60
N ALA A 18 14.27 -1.77 3.70
CA ALA A 18 14.12 -2.76 4.74
C ALA A 18 14.16 -2.03 6.09
N ALA A 19 13.14 -2.20 6.91
CA ALA A 19 13.02 -1.51 8.20
C ALA A 19 12.51 -2.48 9.27
N GLY A 20 13.08 -2.40 10.46
CA GLY A 20 12.56 -3.06 11.66
C GLY A 20 11.78 -2.07 12.52
N SER A 21 10.71 -2.53 13.17
CA SER A 21 9.91 -1.74 14.10
C SER A 21 9.65 -2.50 15.40
N PHE A 22 9.37 -1.79 16.48
CA PHE A 22 8.87 -2.38 17.72
C PHE A 22 7.87 -1.42 18.37
N SER A 23 6.70 -1.92 18.75
CA SER A 23 5.72 -1.17 19.54
C SER A 23 5.08 -2.05 20.60
N GLY A 24 4.52 -1.44 21.65
CA GLY A 24 3.76 -2.18 22.66
C GLY A 24 2.42 -2.73 22.16
N ASP A 25 1.90 -2.17 21.07
CA ASP A 25 0.58 -2.53 20.53
C ASP A 25 0.68 -3.69 19.53
N VAL A 26 1.66 -3.68 18.62
CA VAL A 26 1.80 -4.69 17.54
C VAL A 26 3.08 -5.51 17.62
N GLY A 27 3.88 -5.29 18.67
CA GLY A 27 5.10 -6.04 18.92
C GLY A 27 6.24 -5.71 17.96
N ALA A 28 7.14 -6.69 17.76
CA ALA A 28 8.24 -6.56 16.83
C ALA A 28 7.75 -6.72 15.38
N GLY A 29 8.34 -5.96 14.45
CA GLY A 29 7.95 -5.99 13.05
C GLY A 29 9.12 -5.81 12.08
N LEU A 30 8.91 -6.30 10.87
CA LEU A 30 9.79 -6.14 9.72
C LEU A 30 8.96 -5.63 8.55
N GLN A 31 9.46 -4.60 7.87
CA GLN A 31 8.91 -4.05 6.65
C GLN A 31 9.94 -4.13 5.53
N LEU A 32 9.51 -4.64 4.38
CA LEU A 32 10.25 -4.64 3.13
C LEU A 32 9.47 -3.84 2.09
N GLY A 33 10.15 -2.99 1.32
CA GLY A 33 9.52 -2.16 0.31
C GLY A 33 10.35 -2.05 -0.95
N ILE A 34 9.68 -1.97 -2.09
CA ILE A 34 10.27 -1.62 -3.38
C ILE A 34 9.47 -0.45 -3.93
N LYS A 35 10.16 0.63 -4.28
CA LYS A 35 9.54 1.82 -4.87
C LYS A 35 10.30 2.22 -6.12
N ASP A 36 9.60 2.45 -7.23
CA ASP A 36 10.18 3.01 -8.45
C ASP A 36 9.35 4.21 -8.88
N ASN A 37 9.96 5.40 -8.91
CA ASN A 37 9.29 6.65 -9.29
C ASN A 37 9.25 6.89 -10.82
N ASN A 38 9.80 5.97 -11.62
CA ASN A 38 9.75 6.06 -13.07
C ASN A 38 9.80 4.65 -13.68
N ILE A 39 8.84 3.81 -13.29
CA ILE A 39 8.84 2.39 -13.68
C ILE A 39 8.86 2.28 -15.22
N PHE A 40 9.84 1.56 -15.75
CA PHE A 40 10.09 1.42 -17.19
C PHE A 40 10.30 2.73 -17.97
N GLY A 41 10.67 3.83 -17.30
CA GLY A 41 10.83 5.14 -17.97
C GLY A 41 9.51 5.80 -18.37
N SER A 42 8.38 5.34 -17.81
CA SER A 42 7.04 5.75 -18.23
C SER A 42 6.47 7.00 -17.52
N GLY A 43 7.20 7.55 -16.55
CA GLY A 43 6.76 8.61 -15.65
C GLY A 43 5.81 8.16 -14.53
N ASN A 44 5.56 6.84 -14.42
CA ASN A 44 4.64 6.28 -13.43
C ASN A 44 5.39 5.77 -12.19
N ASN A 45 4.69 5.80 -11.04
CA ASN A 45 5.27 5.34 -9.78
C ASN A 45 4.70 3.97 -9.40
N LEU A 46 5.57 3.03 -9.09
CA LEU A 46 5.22 1.75 -8.49
C LEU A 46 5.70 1.73 -7.05
N ASP A 47 4.83 1.39 -6.10
CA ASP A 47 5.15 1.16 -4.70
C ASP A 47 4.64 -0.23 -4.30
N THR A 48 5.52 -1.05 -3.75
CA THR A 48 5.18 -2.37 -3.23
C THR A 48 5.75 -2.49 -1.83
N THR A 49 4.89 -2.79 -0.87
CA THR A 49 5.29 -2.90 0.54
C THR A 49 4.77 -4.22 1.11
N PHE A 50 5.63 -4.94 1.82
CA PHE A 50 5.30 -6.10 2.63
C PHE A 50 5.68 -5.80 4.08
N LEU A 51 4.78 -6.07 5.02
CA LEU A 51 4.99 -5.86 6.44
C LEU A 51 4.53 -7.10 7.19
N ILE A 52 5.35 -7.55 8.13
CA ILE A 52 5.02 -8.62 9.06
C ILE A 52 5.37 -8.16 10.47
N ASN A 53 4.45 -8.34 11.40
CA ASN A 53 4.65 -8.12 12.82
C ASN A 53 3.87 -9.19 13.62
N ASP A 54 3.90 -9.10 14.94
CA ASP A 54 3.32 -10.12 15.81
C ASP A 54 1.78 -10.25 15.65
N GLU A 55 1.10 -9.18 15.24
CA GLU A 55 -0.36 -9.16 15.06
C GLU A 55 -0.82 -9.18 13.60
N ASN A 56 0.04 -8.78 12.65
CA ASN A 56 -0.38 -8.47 11.29
C ASN A 56 0.63 -8.93 10.24
N THR A 57 0.09 -9.45 9.14
CA THR A 57 0.79 -9.60 7.87
C THR A 57 0.07 -8.76 6.82
N ARG A 58 0.78 -7.86 6.15
CA ARG A 58 0.22 -6.92 5.18
C ARG A 58 1.04 -6.91 3.91
N PHE A 59 0.39 -6.97 2.76
CA PHE A 59 1.01 -6.58 1.49
C PHE A 59 0.19 -5.50 0.82
N ASN A 60 0.89 -4.61 0.12
CA ASN A 60 0.29 -3.55 -0.68
C ASN A 60 1.09 -3.39 -1.98
N ILE A 61 0.39 -3.30 -3.11
CA ILE A 61 0.97 -2.92 -4.39
C ILE A 61 0.15 -1.75 -4.94
N SER A 62 0.84 -0.69 -5.32
CA SER A 62 0.24 0.59 -5.64
C SER A 62 0.91 1.18 -6.89
N LEU A 63 0.13 1.45 -7.94
CA LEU A 63 0.57 2.06 -9.19
C LEU A 63 -0.06 3.43 -9.38
N LYS A 64 0.76 4.49 -9.31
CA LYS A 64 0.34 5.86 -9.61
C LYS A 64 0.66 6.19 -11.06
N HIS A 65 -0.38 6.38 -11.85
CA HIS A 65 -0.32 6.75 -13.25
C HIS A 65 -0.53 8.25 -13.46
N TYR A 66 0.38 8.89 -14.19
CA TYR A 66 0.28 10.30 -14.58
C TYR A 66 -0.11 10.39 -16.06
N PRO A 67 -1.35 10.82 -16.38
CA PRO A 67 -1.77 10.99 -17.77
C PRO A 67 -0.93 12.04 -18.49
N ILE A 68 -0.51 11.74 -19.72
CA ILE A 68 0.29 12.65 -20.57
C ILE A 68 -0.45 13.98 -20.80
N VAL A 69 -1.79 13.96 -20.78
CA VAL A 69 -2.64 15.13 -21.05
C VAL A 69 -2.63 16.16 -19.91
N SER A 70 -2.28 15.77 -18.67
CA SER A 70 -2.41 16.66 -17.52
C SER A 70 -1.50 16.25 -16.37
N SER A 71 -0.60 17.16 -15.99
CA SER A 71 0.29 16.98 -14.82
C SER A 71 -0.41 17.20 -13.48
N ILE A 72 -1.56 17.87 -13.48
CA ILE A 72 -2.35 18.15 -12.27
C ILE A 72 -3.29 17.00 -11.89
N ILE A 73 -3.37 15.95 -12.72
CA ILE A 73 -4.19 14.77 -12.46
C ILE A 73 -3.27 13.56 -12.31
N SER A 74 -3.58 12.70 -11.34
CA SER A 74 -2.99 11.36 -11.28
C SER A 74 -4.03 10.32 -10.90
N ASN A 75 -3.85 9.12 -11.42
CA ASN A 75 -4.69 7.96 -11.14
C ASN A 75 -3.89 7.01 -10.27
N GLN A 76 -4.51 6.43 -9.26
CA GLN A 76 -3.87 5.51 -8.34
C GLN A 76 -4.66 4.21 -8.34
N TYR A 77 -3.98 3.12 -8.65
CA TYR A 77 -4.52 1.77 -8.55
C TYR A 77 -3.81 1.09 -7.39
N THR A 78 -4.55 0.40 -6.53
CA THR A 78 -3.96 -0.30 -5.40
C THR A 78 -4.63 -1.65 -5.24
N ILE A 79 -3.82 -2.67 -4.95
CA ILE A 79 -4.28 -3.97 -4.46
C ILE A 79 -3.61 -4.22 -3.10
N PHE A 80 -4.36 -4.80 -2.18
CA PHE A 80 -3.86 -5.03 -0.83
C PHE A 80 -4.45 -6.30 -0.23
N ASN A 81 -3.72 -6.85 0.74
CA ASN A 81 -4.21 -7.82 1.70
C ASN A 81 -3.67 -7.47 3.09
N THR A 82 -4.47 -7.76 4.10
CA THR A 82 -4.13 -7.61 5.50
C THR A 82 -4.74 -8.77 6.27
N GLU A 83 -3.87 -9.62 6.78
CA GLU A 83 -4.18 -10.63 7.78
C GLU A 83 -3.87 -10.04 9.16
N SER A 84 -4.81 -10.20 10.09
CA SER A 84 -4.70 -9.70 11.47
C SER A 84 -5.08 -10.81 12.45
N ASP A 85 -4.10 -11.26 13.22
CA ASP A 85 -4.31 -12.15 14.36
C ASP A 85 -4.68 -11.32 15.59
N LEU A 86 -5.99 -11.19 15.84
CA LEU A 86 -6.54 -10.47 16.99
C LEU A 86 -6.96 -11.45 18.10
N LYS A 87 -6.38 -12.66 18.16
CA LYS A 87 -6.76 -13.70 19.13
C LYS A 87 -6.59 -13.23 20.58
N ASN A 88 -5.54 -12.46 20.88
CA ASN A 88 -5.27 -11.98 22.24
C ASN A 88 -6.25 -10.88 22.70
N SER A 89 -6.72 -10.03 21.78
CA SER A 89 -7.56 -8.85 22.12
C SER A 89 -9.05 -9.13 21.99
N PHE A 90 -9.46 -9.86 20.95
CA PHE A 90 -10.87 -10.05 20.62
C PHE A 90 -11.24 -11.51 20.27
N GLY A 91 -10.28 -12.43 20.30
CA GLY A 91 -10.52 -13.84 20.04
C GLY A 91 -11.03 -14.09 18.62
N PHE A 92 -10.51 -13.41 17.60
CA PHE A 92 -10.79 -13.74 16.20
C PHE A 92 -9.59 -13.40 15.31
N GLU A 93 -9.52 -14.05 14.16
CA GLU A 93 -8.59 -13.73 13.08
C GLU A 93 -9.37 -13.06 11.95
N SER A 94 -8.79 -12.03 11.35
CA SER A 94 -9.43 -11.27 10.27
C SER A 94 -8.51 -11.22 9.06
N GLU A 95 -9.09 -11.48 7.90
CA GLU A 95 -8.42 -11.34 6.62
C GLU A 95 -9.21 -10.33 5.78
N GLU A 96 -8.53 -9.28 5.33
CA GLU A 96 -9.10 -8.27 4.45
C GLU A 96 -8.25 -8.18 3.18
N GLN A 97 -8.90 -8.33 2.02
CA GLN A 97 -8.25 -8.13 0.73
C GLN A 97 -9.10 -7.24 -0.15
N GLY A 98 -8.45 -6.47 -1.01
CA GLY A 98 -9.20 -5.51 -1.81
C GLY A 98 -8.39 -4.90 -2.92
N ALA A 99 -9.13 -4.14 -3.72
CA ALA A 99 -8.58 -3.31 -4.77
C ALA A 99 -9.24 -1.93 -4.68
N SER A 100 -8.49 -0.89 -4.97
CA SER A 100 -8.99 0.46 -5.05
C SER A 100 -8.46 1.20 -6.25
N TYR A 101 -9.24 2.18 -6.67
CA TYR A 101 -8.91 3.14 -7.69
C TYR A 101 -9.20 4.54 -7.13
N SER A 102 -8.27 5.47 -7.26
CA SER A 102 -8.52 6.88 -6.93
C SER A 102 -7.95 7.81 -8.00
N LEU A 103 -8.61 8.96 -8.14
CA LEU A 103 -8.20 10.10 -8.93
C LEU A 103 -7.75 11.19 -7.95
N ASN A 104 -6.54 11.70 -8.14
CA ASN A 104 -6.00 12.84 -7.42
C ASN A 104 -5.90 14.05 -8.34
N PHE A 105 -6.32 15.20 -7.84
CA PHE A 105 -6.24 16.50 -8.48
C PHE A 105 -5.41 17.45 -7.62
N GLU A 106 -4.29 17.90 -8.15
CA GLU A 106 -3.44 18.90 -7.52
C GLU A 106 -4.02 20.28 -7.84
N TYR A 107 -4.67 20.90 -6.87
CA TYR A 107 -5.30 22.22 -7.05
C TYR A 107 -4.27 23.34 -7.03
N ASN A 108 -3.27 23.22 -6.15
CA ASN A 108 -2.09 24.08 -6.08
C ASN A 108 -0.97 23.36 -5.31
N GLU A 109 0.19 24.01 -5.16
CA GLU A 109 1.38 23.47 -4.48
C GLU A 109 1.17 23.05 -3.02
N ASN A 110 0.02 23.37 -2.41
CA ASN A 110 -0.29 23.10 -1.01
C ASN A 110 -1.56 22.26 -0.82
N ILE A 111 -2.37 22.06 -1.87
CA ILE A 111 -3.69 21.45 -1.77
C ILE A 111 -3.86 20.41 -2.87
N ASP A 112 -3.95 19.16 -2.43
CA ASP A 112 -4.37 18.02 -3.22
C ASP A 112 -5.79 17.58 -2.81
N VAL A 113 -6.61 17.26 -3.80
CA VAL A 113 -7.94 16.67 -3.60
C VAL A 113 -7.99 15.33 -4.31
N SER A 114 -8.32 14.27 -3.58
CA SER A 114 -8.52 12.94 -4.17
C SER A 114 -9.93 12.40 -3.93
N SER A 115 -10.38 11.58 -4.87
CA SER A 115 -11.63 10.83 -4.79
C SER A 115 -11.41 9.44 -5.35
N GLY A 116 -12.03 8.41 -4.77
CA GLY A 116 -11.78 7.04 -5.18
C GLY A 116 -12.88 6.06 -4.81
N LEU A 117 -12.78 4.88 -5.41
CA LEU A 117 -13.62 3.73 -5.18
C LEU A 117 -12.75 2.58 -4.67
N SER A 118 -13.28 1.84 -3.70
CA SER A 118 -12.60 0.67 -3.13
C SER A 118 -13.55 -0.50 -3.03
N TYR A 119 -13.11 -1.66 -3.48
CA TYR A 119 -13.74 -2.93 -3.18
C TYR A 119 -12.91 -3.67 -2.13
N LYS A 120 -13.57 -4.14 -1.08
CA LYS A 120 -12.95 -4.88 0.01
C LYS A 120 -13.78 -6.12 0.33
N HIS A 121 -13.11 -7.26 0.34
CA HIS A 121 -13.62 -8.51 0.88
C HIS A 121 -13.02 -8.72 2.27
N SER A 122 -13.85 -9.07 3.25
CA SER A 122 -13.45 -9.25 4.64
C SER A 122 -13.99 -10.59 5.15
N ASN A 123 -13.08 -11.44 5.61
CA ASN A 123 -13.38 -12.70 6.29
C ASN A 123 -12.99 -12.59 7.75
N ARG A 124 -13.86 -13.05 8.64
CA ARG A 124 -13.59 -13.08 10.09
C ARG A 124 -13.80 -14.50 10.58
N HIS A 125 -12.75 -15.08 11.15
CA HIS A 125 -12.77 -16.41 11.73
C HIS A 125 -12.73 -16.28 13.25
N SER A 126 -13.80 -16.67 13.93
CA SER A 126 -13.74 -16.91 15.38
C SER A 126 -13.13 -18.30 15.61
N PRO A 127 -12.21 -18.47 16.59
CA PRO A 127 -11.93 -19.76 17.16
C PRO A 127 -13.19 -20.16 17.94
N LEU A 128 -14.09 -20.90 17.28
CA LEU A 128 -15.01 -21.75 18.02
C LEU A 128 -14.12 -22.68 18.83
N LYS A 129 -14.04 -22.45 20.15
CA LYS A 129 -13.74 -23.55 21.07
C LYS A 129 -14.84 -24.58 20.80
N SER A 130 -14.52 -25.59 20.00
CA SER A 130 -15.22 -26.86 20.05
C SER A 130 -14.93 -27.46 21.41
N THR A 131 -15.64 -27.00 22.44
CA THR A 131 -15.86 -27.80 23.62
C THR A 131 -16.84 -28.89 23.18
N SER A 132 -16.29 -29.94 22.58
CA SER A 132 -16.93 -31.25 22.71
C SER A 132 -16.89 -31.56 24.21
N SER A 133 -17.96 -31.20 24.91
CA SER A 133 -18.28 -31.73 26.22
C SER A 133 -18.43 -33.24 26.06
N ILE A 134 -17.36 -33.96 26.32
CA ILE A 134 -17.40 -35.41 26.51
C ILE A 134 -17.99 -35.62 27.91
N ASN A 135 -19.05 -36.44 27.95
CA ASN A 135 -19.88 -36.83 29.10
C ASN A 135 -19.17 -36.98 30.44
#